data_AF-A0A4Q4R974-F1
#
_entry.id   AF-A0A4Q4R974-F1
#
_cell.length_a   1.000
_cell.length_b   1.000
_cell.length_c   1.000
_cell.angle_alpha   90.00
_cell.angle_beta   90.00
_cell.angle_gamma   90.00
#
_symmetry.space_group_name_H-M   'P 1'
#
loop_
_entity.id
_entity.type
_entity.pdbx_description
1 polymer ?
#
loop_
_entity_poly.entity_id
_entity_poly.type
_entity_poly.pdbx_seq_one_letter_code
_entity_poly.pdbx_strand_id
1 'polypeptide(L)'
;MPRRQPPGHTVKKHMDTPRRVRFFEAFERKGERTARDIFKDFDIHPSTGYKLLHDRERYGDLADRREKFRKQKQQMRGTRQGPKPKSSDEQLHVPETTVISNTQEAPIVHGISVTPLTQCAHWHSPLDIIAIKHFCCQKFYACISCHDACESHMSFVWPLARRDESAVLCGQCKHILTISEYMESGSKCTRCASAFNPGCKNHWALYFELSKEL
;
A
#
# COMPACT_ATOMS: atom_id res chain seq x y z
N MET A 1 26.02 -28.52 32.75
CA MET A 1 25.34 -28.83 31.47
C MET A 1 24.93 -27.52 30.80
N PRO A 2 25.54 -27.11 29.68
CA PRO A 2 25.13 -25.89 29.00
C PRO A 2 23.74 -26.11 28.35
N ARG A 3 22.80 -25.20 28.64
CA ARG A 3 21.45 -25.20 28.06
C ARG A 3 21.56 -24.98 26.54
N ARG A 4 21.05 -25.93 25.75
CA ARG A 4 20.91 -25.79 24.30
C ARG A 4 19.93 -24.65 24.00
N GLN A 5 20.34 -23.69 23.17
CA GLN A 5 19.46 -22.67 22.61
C GLN A 5 18.45 -23.32 21.64
N PRO A 6 17.18 -22.86 21.59
CA PRO A 6 16.24 -23.34 20.59
C PRO A 6 16.59 -22.77 19.20
N PRO A 7 16.28 -23.49 18.10
CA PRO A 7 16.61 -23.06 16.75
C PRO A 7 15.89 -21.75 16.41
N GLY A 8 16.65 -20.80 15.87
CA GLY A 8 16.18 -19.47 15.50
C GLY A 8 15.01 -19.52 14.55
N HIS A 9 13.93 -18.82 14.90
CA HIS A 9 12.82 -18.57 14.00
C HIS A 9 13.32 -17.67 12.86
N THR A 10 13.59 -18.26 11.69
CA THR A 10 13.93 -17.51 10.49
C THR A 10 12.73 -16.68 10.07
N VAL A 11 12.79 -15.38 10.32
CA VAL A 11 11.92 -14.38 9.69
C VAL A 11 11.92 -14.69 8.19
N LYS A 12 10.76 -15.00 7.59
CA LYS A 12 10.64 -15.20 6.15
C LYS A 12 11.07 -13.90 5.46
N LYS A 13 12.35 -13.80 5.10
CA LYS A 13 12.91 -12.67 4.36
C LYS A 13 12.21 -12.63 3.01
N HIS A 14 11.40 -11.62 2.79
CA HIS A 14 10.88 -11.30 1.47
C HIS A 14 12.06 -11.21 0.49
N MET A 15 11.90 -11.80 -0.69
CA MET A 15 12.97 -11.88 -1.69
C MET A 15 13.30 -10.47 -2.22
N ASP A 16 14.57 -10.07 -2.11
CA ASP A 16 15.03 -8.76 -2.61
C ASP A 16 14.90 -8.66 -4.15
N THR A 17 14.93 -7.41 -4.66
CA THR A 17 14.71 -7.14 -6.08
C THR A 17 15.71 -7.89 -6.99
N PRO A 18 17.02 -7.87 -6.74
CA PRO A 18 17.98 -8.63 -7.55
C PRO A 18 17.74 -10.15 -7.55
N ARG A 19 17.46 -10.75 -6.38
CA ARG A 19 17.16 -12.18 -6.27
C ARG A 19 15.85 -12.53 -6.96
N ARG A 20 14.87 -11.61 -6.96
CA ARG A 20 13.59 -11.76 -7.65
C ARG A 20 13.70 -11.69 -9.17
N VAL A 21 14.58 -10.86 -9.71
CA VAL A 21 14.92 -10.85 -11.15
C VAL A 21 15.56 -12.18 -11.56
N ARG A 22 16.60 -12.62 -10.84
CA ARG A 22 17.26 -13.92 -11.12
C ARG A 22 16.31 -15.10 -11.03
N PHE A 23 15.36 -15.07 -10.11
CA PHE A 23 14.33 -16.10 -9.98
C PHE A 23 13.49 -16.21 -11.24
N PHE A 24 13.05 -15.09 -11.79
CA PHE A 24 12.23 -15.05 -12.99
C PHE A 24 13.02 -15.40 -14.26
N GLU A 25 14.28 -14.96 -14.38
CA GLU A 25 15.19 -15.39 -15.44
C GLU A 25 15.43 -16.90 -15.41
N ALA A 26 15.53 -17.52 -14.23
CA ALA A 26 15.67 -18.96 -14.09
C ALA A 26 14.44 -19.72 -14.62
N PHE A 27 13.24 -19.14 -14.52
CA PHE A 27 12.01 -19.69 -15.11
C PHE A 27 11.96 -19.55 -16.63
N GLU A 28 12.52 -18.47 -17.18
CA GLU A 28 12.63 -18.27 -18.63
C GLU A 28 13.68 -19.23 -19.25
N ARG A 29 14.73 -19.54 -18.49
CA ARG A 29 15.83 -20.43 -18.92
C ARG A 29 15.67 -21.88 -18.45
N LYS A 30 14.48 -22.27 -17.97
CA LYS A 30 14.25 -23.52 -17.23
C LYS A 30 14.63 -24.79 -17.99
N GLY A 31 14.58 -24.80 -19.32
CA GLY A 31 14.78 -26.03 -20.10
C GLY A 31 13.89 -27.17 -19.61
N GLU A 32 14.49 -28.33 -19.31
CA GLU A 32 13.81 -29.53 -18.77
C GLU A 32 13.52 -29.46 -17.26
N ARG A 33 13.97 -28.41 -16.57
CA ARG A 33 13.83 -28.31 -15.11
C ARG A 33 12.39 -28.08 -14.70
N THR A 34 11.98 -28.65 -13.56
CA THR A 34 10.66 -28.39 -12.99
C THR A 34 10.63 -27.08 -12.22
N ALA A 35 9.43 -26.49 -12.04
CA ALA A 35 9.25 -25.31 -11.20
C ALA A 35 9.76 -25.51 -9.76
N ARG A 36 9.61 -26.73 -9.23
CA ARG A 36 10.07 -27.09 -7.88
C ARG A 36 11.59 -27.12 -7.76
N ASP A 37 12.30 -27.46 -8.84
CA ASP A 37 13.76 -27.43 -8.84
C ASP A 37 14.27 -25.99 -8.78
N ILE A 38 13.61 -25.08 -9.48
CA ILE A 38 13.94 -23.64 -9.41
C ILE A 38 13.59 -23.07 -8.04
N PHE A 39 12.48 -23.49 -7.41
CA PHE A 39 12.15 -23.05 -6.05
C PHE A 39 13.21 -23.45 -5.03
N LYS A 40 13.79 -24.66 -5.16
CA LYS A 40 14.87 -25.15 -4.30
C LYS A 40 16.14 -24.31 -4.45
N ASP A 41 16.57 -24.01 -5.68
CA ASP A 41 17.76 -23.18 -5.93
C ASP A 41 17.68 -21.80 -5.25
N PHE A 42 16.47 -21.27 -5.14
CA PHE A 42 16.21 -19.96 -4.56
C PHE A 42 15.79 -20.03 -3.09
N ASP A 43 15.81 -21.20 -2.45
CA ASP A 43 15.36 -21.40 -1.06
C ASP A 43 13.96 -20.81 -0.82
N ILE A 44 13.03 -21.09 -1.75
CA ILE A 44 11.65 -20.59 -1.71
C ILE A 44 10.70 -21.76 -1.50
N HIS A 45 9.79 -21.61 -0.54
CA HIS A 45 8.70 -22.56 -0.36
C HIS A 45 7.78 -22.60 -1.61
N PRO A 46 7.31 -23.79 -2.07
CA PRO A 46 6.54 -23.90 -3.30
C PRO A 46 5.32 -22.98 -3.40
N SER A 47 4.57 -22.80 -2.31
CA SER A 47 3.40 -21.88 -2.31
C SER A 47 3.79 -20.43 -2.56
N THR A 48 4.93 -19.97 -2.03
CA THR A 48 5.47 -18.63 -2.30
C THR A 48 5.95 -18.54 -3.75
N GLY A 49 6.64 -19.57 -4.24
CA GLY A 49 7.12 -19.64 -5.62
C GLY A 49 5.98 -19.54 -6.64
N TYR A 50 4.92 -20.35 -6.47
CA TYR A 50 3.75 -20.31 -7.35
C TYR A 50 3.00 -18.98 -7.27
N LYS A 51 2.88 -18.37 -6.08
CA LYS A 51 2.30 -17.03 -5.93
C LYS A 51 3.07 -15.98 -6.74
N LEU A 52 4.41 -16.01 -6.69
CA LEU A 52 5.26 -15.08 -7.46
C LEU A 52 5.07 -15.23 -8.98
N LEU A 53 4.93 -16.46 -9.46
CA LEU A 53 4.67 -16.73 -10.87
C LEU A 53 3.29 -16.22 -11.31
N HIS A 54 2.25 -16.53 -10.52
CA HIS A 54 0.90 -16.04 -10.76
C HIS A 54 0.84 -14.50 -10.74
N ASP A 55 1.52 -13.85 -9.80
CA ASP A 55 1.60 -12.38 -9.75
C ASP A 55 2.33 -11.80 -10.97
N ARG A 56 3.34 -12.51 -11.52
CA ARG A 56 4.01 -12.08 -12.76
C ARG A 56 3.12 -12.24 -13.99
N GLU A 57 2.37 -13.33 -14.08
CA GLU A 57 1.40 -13.55 -15.15
C GLU A 57 0.28 -12.50 -15.12
N ARG A 58 -0.26 -12.24 -13.92
CA ARG A 58 -1.39 -11.32 -13.74
C ARG A 58 -1.01 -9.85 -13.91
N TYR A 59 0.20 -9.47 -13.49
CA TYR A 59 0.58 -8.05 -13.43
C TYR A 59 1.78 -7.67 -14.32
N GLY A 60 2.42 -8.62 -15.01
CA GLY A 60 3.57 -8.38 -15.89
C GLY A 60 4.89 -8.17 -15.16
N ASP A 61 5.97 -7.82 -15.87
CA ASP A 61 7.29 -7.56 -15.26
C ASP A 61 7.24 -6.35 -14.31
N LEU A 62 7.85 -6.47 -13.12
CA LEU A 62 7.98 -5.36 -12.18
C LEU A 62 8.79 -4.19 -12.78
N ALA A 63 9.80 -4.49 -13.61
CA ALA A 63 10.61 -3.49 -14.30
C ALA A 63 9.80 -2.77 -15.39
N ASP A 64 9.09 -3.51 -16.25
CA ASP A 64 8.22 -2.93 -17.28
C ASP A 64 7.12 -2.07 -16.69
N ARG A 65 6.55 -2.50 -15.55
CA ARG A 65 5.57 -1.71 -14.79
C ARG A 65 6.16 -0.38 -14.33
N ARG A 66 7.34 -0.41 -13.70
CA ARG A 66 8.05 0.81 -13.26
C ARG A 66 8.38 1.74 -14.42
N GLU A 67 8.78 1.20 -15.58
CA GLU A 67 9.05 2.00 -16.76
C GLU A 67 7.78 2.62 -17.37
N LYS A 68 6.69 1.86 -17.46
CA LYS A 68 5.38 2.38 -17.89
C LYS A 68 4.91 3.53 -16.99
N PHE A 69 5.06 3.39 -15.67
CA PHE A 69 4.76 4.46 -14.72
C PHE A 69 5.69 5.67 -14.87
N ARG A 70 6.99 5.45 -15.13
CA ARG A 70 7.94 6.55 -15.42
C ARG A 70 7.55 7.32 -16.68
N LYS A 71 7.18 6.61 -17.76
CA LYS A 71 6.69 7.19 -19.02
C LYS A 71 5.38 7.95 -18.80
N GLN A 72 4.43 7.38 -18.05
CA GLN A 72 3.17 8.05 -17.69
C GLN A 72 3.42 9.33 -16.87
N LYS A 73 4.32 9.29 -15.89
CA LYS A 73 4.70 10.47 -15.08
C LYS A 73 5.41 11.54 -15.92
N GLN A 74 6.19 11.14 -16.92
CA GLN A 74 6.82 12.07 -17.87
C GLN A 74 5.81 12.70 -18.84
N GLN A 75 4.83 11.93 -19.31
CA GLN A 75 3.72 12.45 -20.14
C GLN A 75 2.87 13.46 -19.36
N MET A 76 2.64 13.20 -18.06
CA MET A 76 1.87 14.08 -17.16
C MET A 76 2.68 15.28 -16.64
N ARG A 77 3.97 15.41 -16.98
CA ARG A 77 4.82 16.54 -16.57
C ARG A 77 4.66 17.79 -17.44
N GLY A 78 4.02 17.70 -18.60
CA GLY A 78 3.81 18.81 -19.54
C GLY A 78 2.54 19.65 -19.33
N THR A 79 1.65 19.28 -18.41
CA THR A 79 0.33 19.93 -18.22
C THR A 79 0.20 20.72 -16.91
N ARG A 80 1.29 21.05 -16.23
CA ARG A 80 1.26 21.90 -15.03
C ARG A 80 1.54 23.36 -15.39
N GLN A 81 0.51 24.11 -15.77
CA GLN A 81 0.48 25.53 -15.42
C GLN A 81 0.03 25.63 -13.96
N GLY A 82 0.98 25.83 -13.05
CA GLY A 82 0.67 26.23 -11.69
C GLY A 82 0.15 27.66 -11.64
N PRO A 83 -0.62 28.07 -10.61
CA PRO A 83 -1.08 29.44 -10.47
C PRO A 83 0.12 30.39 -10.37
N LYS A 84 0.15 31.42 -11.21
CA LYS A 84 1.15 32.50 -11.16
C LYS A 84 0.97 33.29 -9.85
N PRO A 85 2.04 33.62 -9.10
CA PRO A 85 1.90 34.46 -7.91
C PRO A 85 1.48 35.86 -8.33
N LYS A 86 0.39 36.38 -7.75
CA LYS A 86 -0.05 37.77 -7.93
C LYS A 86 0.79 38.66 -7.01
N SER A 87 1.47 39.64 -7.63
CA SER A 87 2.14 40.76 -6.98
C SER A 87 1.13 41.71 -6.33
N SER A 88 1.63 42.47 -5.36
CA SER A 88 0.95 43.42 -4.49
C SER A 88 0.29 44.60 -5.22
N ASP A 89 -0.68 45.17 -4.49
CA ASP A 89 -1.28 46.50 -4.62
C ASP A 89 -2.31 46.70 -5.75
N GLU A 90 -3.60 46.66 -5.39
CA GLU A 90 -4.47 47.84 -5.50
C GLU A 90 -5.77 47.62 -4.69
N GLN A 91 -6.14 48.62 -3.90
CA GLN A 91 -7.21 48.59 -2.91
C GLN A 91 -8.50 49.16 -3.50
N LEU A 92 -9.61 48.40 -3.44
CA LEU A 92 -10.96 48.96 -3.52
C LEU A 92 -11.99 48.10 -2.76
N HIS A 93 -12.82 48.82 -2.01
CA HIS A 93 -13.80 48.42 -1.01
C HIS A 93 -15.02 47.69 -1.59
N VAL A 94 -15.49 46.61 -0.94
CA VAL A 94 -16.93 46.21 -0.89
C VAL A 94 -17.18 45.21 0.27
N PRO A 95 -18.37 45.23 0.91
CA PRO A 95 -18.55 44.71 2.27
C PRO A 95 -18.90 43.21 2.33
N GLU A 96 -18.27 42.57 3.34
CA GLU A 96 -18.74 41.52 4.24
C GLU A 96 -19.96 40.65 3.81
N THR A 97 -19.68 39.39 3.44
CA THR A 97 -20.42 38.25 4.00
C THR A 97 -19.50 37.03 4.07
N THR A 98 -19.09 36.73 5.28
CA THR A 98 -18.11 35.71 5.65
C THR A 98 -18.71 34.32 5.54
N VAL A 99 -18.30 33.54 4.52
CA VAL A 99 -18.46 32.08 4.51
C VAL A 99 -17.05 31.48 4.61
N ILE A 100 -16.58 31.23 5.83
CA ILE A 100 -15.31 30.52 6.05
C ILE A 100 -15.56 29.04 5.81
N SER A 101 -15.45 28.61 4.55
CA SER A 101 -15.36 27.19 4.20
C SER A 101 -13.96 26.71 4.53
N ASN A 102 -13.76 26.25 5.77
CA ASN A 102 -12.53 25.57 6.20
C ASN A 102 -12.50 24.16 5.57
N THR A 103 -12.17 24.05 4.29
CA THR A 103 -12.01 22.76 3.62
C THR A 103 -10.60 22.23 3.87
N GLN A 104 -10.43 21.43 4.91
CA GLN A 104 -9.26 20.54 4.96
C GLN A 104 -9.36 19.57 3.79
N GLU A 105 -8.45 19.69 2.83
CA GLU A 105 -8.36 18.81 1.67
C GLU A 105 -8.08 17.37 2.12
N ALA A 106 -8.83 16.41 1.57
CA ALA A 106 -8.65 15.01 1.92
C ALA A 106 -7.25 14.50 1.53
N PRO A 107 -6.66 13.54 2.28
CA PRO A 107 -5.34 13.00 1.95
C PRO A 107 -5.29 12.40 0.54
N ILE A 108 -4.16 12.59 -0.14
CA ILE A 108 -3.89 11.94 -1.43
C ILE A 108 -3.74 10.44 -1.21
N VAL A 109 -4.50 9.64 -1.97
CA VAL A 109 -4.40 8.18 -1.98
C VAL A 109 -3.67 7.73 -3.24
N HIS A 110 -2.59 6.97 -3.04
CA HIS A 110 -1.76 6.44 -4.10
C HIS A 110 -2.17 5.00 -4.47
N GLY A 111 -1.94 4.64 -5.73
CA GLY A 111 -2.13 3.28 -6.21
C GLY A 111 -2.41 3.22 -7.71
N ILE A 112 -2.82 2.03 -8.15
CA ILE A 112 -3.12 1.75 -9.56
C ILE A 112 -4.63 1.82 -9.75
N SER A 113 -5.09 2.69 -10.66
CA SER A 113 -6.51 2.91 -10.97
C SER A 113 -7.34 3.20 -9.72
N VAL A 114 -6.87 4.12 -8.88
CA VAL A 114 -7.53 4.46 -7.62
C VAL A 114 -8.82 5.23 -7.87
N THR A 115 -9.94 4.74 -7.32
CA THR A 115 -11.24 5.43 -7.38
C THR A 115 -11.36 6.48 -6.28
N PRO A 116 -12.33 7.42 -6.36
CA PRO A 116 -12.61 8.34 -5.26
C PRO A 116 -12.95 7.63 -3.94
N LEU A 117 -13.44 6.37 -3.98
CA LEU A 117 -13.73 5.56 -2.79
C LEU A 117 -12.53 4.73 -2.31
N THR A 118 -11.32 4.96 -2.85
CA THR A 118 -10.06 4.26 -2.51
C THR A 118 -9.91 2.82 -2.98
N GLN A 119 -10.83 2.32 -3.79
CA GLN A 119 -10.67 1.03 -4.48
C GLN A 119 -9.51 1.12 -5.49
N CYS A 120 -8.91 -0.01 -5.85
CA CYS A 120 -7.82 -0.07 -6.83
C CYS A 120 -7.93 -1.28 -7.76
N ALA A 121 -7.03 -1.38 -8.73
CA ALA A 121 -6.98 -2.51 -9.66
C ALA A 121 -6.80 -3.90 -8.98
N HIS A 122 -6.34 -3.94 -7.73
CA HIS A 122 -6.18 -5.19 -6.96
C HIS A 122 -7.44 -5.57 -6.18
N TRP A 123 -8.14 -4.57 -5.62
CA TRP A 123 -9.30 -4.74 -4.72
C TRP A 123 -10.34 -3.66 -5.04
N HIS A 124 -11.51 -4.07 -5.52
CA HIS A 124 -12.53 -3.14 -6.05
C HIS A 124 -13.98 -3.55 -5.74
N SER A 125 -14.20 -4.37 -4.72
CA SER A 125 -15.56 -4.61 -4.24
C SER A 125 -16.16 -3.33 -3.64
N PRO A 126 -17.49 -3.24 -3.47
CA PRO A 126 -18.13 -2.13 -2.77
C PRO A 126 -17.65 -1.93 -1.32
N LEU A 127 -16.97 -2.92 -0.73
CA LEU A 127 -16.46 -2.88 0.64
C LEU A 127 -14.96 -2.52 0.72
N ASP A 128 -14.25 -2.49 -0.41
CA ASP A 128 -12.82 -2.16 -0.48
C ASP A 128 -12.61 -0.63 -0.48
N ILE A 129 -13.21 0.03 0.52
CA ILE A 129 -13.31 1.49 0.63
C ILE A 129 -12.45 2.05 1.76
N ILE A 130 -11.28 1.45 1.98
CA ILE A 130 -10.26 1.98 2.88
C ILE A 130 -8.95 2.23 2.15
N ALA A 131 -8.18 3.21 2.62
CA ALA A 131 -6.77 3.35 2.30
C ALA A 131 -5.96 3.38 3.60
N ILE A 132 -4.75 2.81 3.58
CA ILE A 132 -3.91 2.71 4.77
C ILE A 132 -2.68 3.58 4.57
N LYS A 133 -2.33 4.38 5.59
CA LYS A 133 -1.08 5.12 5.66
C LYS A 133 0.04 4.14 6.01
N HIS A 134 1.07 4.05 5.18
CA HIS A 134 2.18 3.13 5.40
C HIS A 134 3.22 3.74 6.33
N PHE A 135 3.72 2.95 7.31
CA PHE A 135 4.66 3.43 8.33
C PHE A 135 5.98 3.95 7.72
N CYS A 136 6.46 3.30 6.66
CA CYS A 136 7.74 3.62 6.02
C CYS A 136 7.81 5.02 5.39
N CYS A 137 6.72 5.50 4.78
CA CYS A 137 6.73 6.72 3.97
C CYS A 137 5.60 7.71 4.31
N GLN A 138 4.73 7.37 5.26
CA GLN A 138 3.65 8.22 5.76
C GLN A 138 2.62 8.66 4.70
N LYS A 139 2.55 7.93 3.58
CA LYS A 139 1.58 8.14 2.50
C LYS A 139 0.46 7.11 2.56
N PHE A 140 -0.74 7.50 2.10
CA PHE A 140 -1.87 6.60 1.98
C PHE A 140 -1.82 5.82 0.66
N TYR A 141 -2.03 4.51 0.74
CA TYR A 141 -2.22 3.64 -0.41
C TYR A 141 -3.54 2.88 -0.30
N ALA A 142 -4.15 2.60 -1.46
CA ALA A 142 -5.35 1.76 -1.54
C ALA A 142 -5.11 0.34 -1.00
N CYS A 143 -3.89 -0.20 -1.17
CA CYS A 143 -3.47 -1.48 -0.59
C CYS A 143 -1.94 -1.65 -0.62
N ILE A 144 -1.44 -2.70 0.04
CA ILE A 144 -0.02 -3.10 0.07
C ILE A 144 0.56 -3.36 -1.33
N SER A 145 -0.21 -3.99 -2.23
CA SER A 145 0.24 -4.22 -3.61
C SER A 145 0.37 -2.92 -4.40
N CYS A 146 -0.45 -1.90 -4.09
CA CYS A 146 -0.29 -0.57 -4.64
C CYS A 146 0.95 0.13 -4.09
N HIS A 147 1.25 0.01 -2.80
CA HIS A 147 2.49 0.50 -2.22
C HIS A 147 3.71 -0.12 -2.94
N ASP A 148 3.78 -1.45 -3.00
CA ASP A 148 4.93 -2.17 -3.59
C ASP A 148 5.14 -1.86 -5.07
N ALA A 149 4.06 -1.51 -5.79
CA ALA A 149 4.13 -1.10 -7.18
C ALA A 149 4.59 0.36 -7.36
N CYS A 150 4.22 1.25 -6.44
CA CYS A 150 4.47 2.68 -6.54
C CYS A 150 5.77 3.14 -5.87
N GLU A 151 6.32 2.35 -4.95
CA GLU A 151 7.50 2.71 -4.17
C GLU A 151 8.72 1.83 -4.47
N SER A 152 9.91 2.39 -4.27
CA SER A 152 11.19 1.69 -4.44
C SER A 152 11.64 0.94 -3.17
N HIS A 153 10.92 1.12 -2.07
CA HIS A 153 11.22 0.55 -0.76
C HIS A 153 10.11 -0.39 -0.30
N MET A 154 10.43 -1.23 0.68
CA MET A 154 9.47 -2.14 1.29
C MET A 154 8.61 -1.43 2.34
N SER A 155 7.36 -1.89 2.49
CA SER A 155 6.51 -1.42 3.59
C SER A 155 7.03 -1.93 4.94
N PHE A 156 6.96 -1.06 5.94
CA PHE A 156 7.11 -1.45 7.35
C PHE A 156 5.74 -1.44 8.04
N VAL A 157 5.59 -2.26 9.07
CA VAL A 157 4.38 -2.30 9.89
C VAL A 157 4.41 -1.21 10.95
N TRP A 158 3.24 -0.67 11.30
CA TRP A 158 3.11 0.20 12.46
C TRP A 158 3.36 -0.58 13.75
N PRO A 159 4.25 -0.10 14.63
CA PRO A 159 4.51 -0.74 15.91
C PRO A 159 3.28 -0.76 16.82
N LEU A 160 3.21 -1.74 17.72
CA LEU A 160 2.11 -1.86 18.70
C LEU A 160 1.93 -0.56 19.53
N ALA A 161 3.04 0.09 19.89
CA ALA A 161 3.06 1.32 20.68
C ALA A 161 2.54 2.57 19.94
N ARG A 162 2.19 2.46 18.65
CA ARG A 162 1.74 3.58 17.79
C ARG A 162 0.35 3.33 17.21
N ARG A 163 -0.50 2.56 17.90
CA ARG A 163 -1.85 2.25 17.42
C ARG A 163 -2.86 3.40 17.54
N ASP A 164 -2.51 4.43 18.30
CA ASP A 164 -3.22 5.71 18.40
C ASP A 164 -3.08 6.58 17.13
N GLU A 165 -2.20 6.22 16.20
CA GLU A 165 -1.97 6.97 14.97
C GLU A 165 -3.13 6.90 13.98
N SER A 166 -3.54 8.05 13.44
CA SER A 166 -4.52 8.16 12.36
C SER A 166 -3.93 7.67 11.04
N ALA A 167 -4.21 6.40 10.71
CA ALA A 167 -3.61 5.70 9.58
C ALA A 167 -4.60 4.98 8.67
N VAL A 168 -5.91 4.95 8.97
CA VAL A 168 -6.89 4.25 8.12
C VAL A 168 -7.95 5.23 7.61
N LEU A 169 -7.86 5.59 6.34
CA LEU A 169 -8.79 6.50 5.68
C LEU A 169 -10.04 5.75 5.22
N CYS A 170 -11.22 6.24 5.60
CA CYS A 170 -12.50 5.84 5.03
C CYS A 170 -12.73 6.51 3.68
N GLY A 171 -12.88 5.73 2.62
CA GLY A 171 -13.15 6.20 1.27
C GLY A 171 -14.51 6.92 1.13
N GLN A 172 -15.51 6.56 1.94
CA GLN A 172 -16.85 7.18 1.88
C GLN A 172 -16.86 8.59 2.47
N CYS A 173 -16.44 8.75 3.72
CA CYS A 173 -16.60 10.02 4.46
C CYS A 173 -15.29 10.78 4.72
N LYS A 174 -14.16 10.22 4.25
CA LYS A 174 -12.80 10.78 4.41
C LYS A 174 -12.31 10.91 5.85
N HIS A 175 -13.02 10.34 6.81
CA HIS A 175 -12.53 10.20 8.17
C HIS A 175 -11.29 9.31 8.21
N ILE A 176 -10.28 9.72 8.96
CA ILE A 176 -9.06 8.95 9.18
C ILE A 176 -9.14 8.38 10.58
N LEU A 177 -9.43 7.08 10.65
CA LEU A 177 -9.49 6.33 11.90
C LEU A 177 -8.08 6.12 12.44
N THR A 178 -7.97 6.03 13.76
CA THR A 178 -6.76 5.47 14.39
C THR A 178 -6.65 3.97 14.07
N ILE A 179 -5.46 3.39 14.21
CA ILE A 179 -5.27 1.95 13.98
C ILE A 179 -6.11 1.15 14.96
N SER A 180 -6.10 1.48 16.26
CA SER A 180 -6.94 0.81 17.27
C SER A 180 -8.43 0.91 16.90
N GLU A 181 -8.90 2.12 16.58
CA GLU A 181 -10.29 2.36 16.22
C GLU A 181 -10.72 1.51 15.01
N TYR A 182 -9.89 1.44 13.95
CA TYR A 182 -10.16 0.57 12.81
C TYR A 182 -10.20 -0.91 13.20
N MET A 183 -9.24 -1.39 14.01
CA MET A 183 -9.16 -2.80 14.40
C MET A 183 -10.36 -3.23 15.26
N GLU A 184 -10.89 -2.32 16.09
CA GLU A 184 -12.01 -2.55 16.99
C GLU A 184 -13.39 -2.25 16.36
N SER A 185 -13.41 -1.58 15.20
CA SER A 185 -14.64 -1.08 14.55
C SER A 185 -15.68 -2.13 14.11
N GLY A 186 -15.35 -3.42 14.17
CA GLY A 186 -16.20 -4.46 13.58
C GLY A 186 -16.31 -4.36 12.05
N SER A 187 -15.26 -3.88 11.38
CA SER A 187 -15.21 -3.69 9.91
C SER A 187 -16.22 -2.65 9.42
N LYS A 188 -16.32 -1.51 10.10
CA LYS A 188 -17.17 -0.38 9.70
C LYS A 188 -16.46 0.94 9.99
N CYS A 189 -16.85 1.99 9.29
CA CYS A 189 -16.43 3.32 9.66
C CYS A 189 -17.13 3.75 10.96
N THR A 190 -16.36 4.17 11.96
CA THR A 190 -16.87 4.71 13.25
C THR A 190 -17.58 6.06 13.09
N ARG A 191 -17.31 6.79 12.00
CA ARG A 191 -17.96 8.08 11.72
C ARG A 191 -19.23 7.97 10.88
N CYS A 192 -19.21 7.17 9.81
CA CYS A 192 -20.32 7.12 8.84
C CYS A 192 -21.02 5.76 8.73
N ALA A 193 -20.62 4.79 9.56
CA ALA A 193 -21.17 3.43 9.61
C ALA A 193 -21.06 2.59 8.31
N SER A 194 -20.45 3.12 7.24
CA SER A 194 -20.21 2.36 6.01
C SER A 194 -19.40 1.10 6.28
N ALA A 195 -19.80 -0.01 5.68
CA ALA A 195 -19.13 -1.29 5.84
C ALA A 195 -17.78 -1.31 5.12
N PHE A 196 -16.78 -1.88 5.79
CA PHE A 196 -15.47 -2.21 5.22
C PHE A 196 -15.41 -3.70 4.94
N ASN A 197 -14.50 -4.12 4.07
CA ASN A 197 -14.30 -5.53 3.77
C ASN A 197 -13.80 -6.27 5.02
N PRO A 198 -14.56 -7.25 5.58
CA PRO A 198 -14.12 -8.00 6.76
C PRO A 198 -12.90 -8.87 6.48
N GLY A 199 -12.66 -9.24 5.22
CA GLY A 199 -11.47 -9.95 4.78
C GLY A 199 -10.16 -9.18 4.97
N CYS A 200 -10.20 -7.84 5.13
CA CYS A 200 -9.01 -7.04 5.43
C CYS A 200 -8.29 -7.49 6.72
N LYS A 201 -9.01 -8.08 7.68
CA LYS A 201 -8.44 -8.61 8.93
C LYS A 201 -7.37 -9.66 8.68
N ASN A 202 -7.53 -10.47 7.63
CA ASN A 202 -6.56 -11.49 7.23
C ASN A 202 -5.20 -10.91 6.78
N HIS A 203 -5.14 -9.59 6.55
CA HIS A 203 -3.96 -8.88 6.08
C HIS A 203 -3.39 -7.90 7.10
N TRP A 204 -3.92 -7.81 8.32
CA TRP A 204 -3.46 -6.83 9.31
C TRP A 204 -1.95 -6.92 9.57
N ALA A 205 -1.39 -8.13 9.64
CA ALA A 205 0.05 -8.34 9.83
C ALA A 205 0.94 -7.72 8.73
N LEU A 206 0.39 -7.32 7.59
CA LEU A 206 1.12 -6.60 6.53
C LEU A 206 1.24 -5.10 6.82
N TYR A 207 0.41 -4.55 7.72
CA TYR A 207 0.34 -3.11 8.01
C TYR A 207 0.62 -2.79 9.48
N PHE A 208 0.28 -3.70 10.39
CA PHE A 208 0.28 -3.47 11.84
C PHE A 208 0.96 -4.63 12.56
N GLU A 209 1.73 -4.30 13.60
CA GLU A 209 2.17 -5.28 14.57
C GLU A 209 0.96 -5.81 15.37
N LEU A 210 0.85 -7.13 15.43
CA LEU A 210 -0.19 -7.82 16.20
C LEU A 210 0.38 -8.17 17.57
N SER A 211 -0.42 -7.95 18.63
CA SER A 211 -0.06 -8.41 19.96
C SER A 211 0.12 -9.92 19.91
N LYS A 212 1.26 -10.42 20.41
CA LYS A 212 1.40 -11.84 20.70
C LYS A 212 0.53 -12.10 21.93
N GLU A 213 -0.49 -12.92 21.78
CA GLU A 213 -1.09 -13.57 22.95
C GLU A 213 0.05 -14.30 23.68
N LEU A 214 0.25 -13.95 24.95
CA LEU A 214 1.15 -14.64 25.88
C LEU A 214 0.46 -15.90 26.40
#